data_AF-A0A7C3T6J0-F1
#
_entry.id   AF-A0A7C3T6J0-F1
#
_cell.length_a   1.000
_cell.length_b   1.000
_cell.length_c   1.000
_cell.angle_alpha   90.00
_cell.angle_beta   90.00
_cell.angle_gamma   90.00
#
_symmetry.space_group_name_H-M   'P 1'
#
loop_
_entity.id
_entity.type
_entity.pdbx_description
1 polymer ?
#
loop_
_entity_poly.entity_id
_entity_poly.type
_entity_poly.pdbx_seq_one_letter_code
_entity_poly.pdbx_strand_id
1 'polypeptide(L)'
;MHLLCKRGSVLLMVVFIVALLSAAVVGMLQINTEEIQLMQNHINIAQALTIAEAGVEDAIRCLRSDKDWKAGFQDKTFAGGKYTVQIKKNTITSTGTTAGGYQAIMEVDVAITGSQAPYTVNISAVRVNP
;
A
#
# COMPACT_ATOMS: atom_id res chain seq x y z
N MET A 1 -8.35 -62.64 -28.78
CA MET A 1 -8.05 -61.97 -27.49
C MET A 1 -6.86 -61.00 -27.62
N HIS A 2 -6.88 -60.07 -28.59
CA HIS A 2 -5.80 -59.08 -28.81
C HIS A 2 -6.31 -57.62 -28.84
N LEU A 3 -7.63 -57.42 -28.80
CA LEU A 3 -8.27 -56.10 -28.87
C LEU A 3 -8.58 -55.49 -27.49
N LEU A 4 -8.64 -56.29 -26.42
CA LEU A 4 -8.84 -55.78 -25.05
C LEU A 4 -7.59 -55.07 -24.49
N CYS A 5 -6.38 -55.55 -24.75
CA CYS A 5 -5.15 -54.93 -24.23
C CYS A 5 -4.87 -53.54 -24.80
N LYS A 6 -5.21 -53.29 -26.08
CA LYS A 6 -5.02 -51.96 -26.69
C LYS A 6 -6.03 -50.93 -26.16
N ARG A 7 -7.28 -51.32 -25.90
CA ARG A 7 -8.31 -50.40 -25.38
C ARG A 7 -8.08 -50.04 -23.91
N GLY A 8 -7.61 -50.97 -23.08
CA GLY A 8 -7.28 -50.69 -21.67
C GLY A 8 -6.09 -49.74 -21.50
N SER A 9 -5.06 -49.87 -22.34
CA SER A 9 -3.87 -48.99 -22.31
C SER A 9 -4.20 -47.56 -22.75
N VAL A 10 -5.05 -47.39 -23.76
CA VAL A 10 -5.50 -46.05 -24.20
C VAL A 10 -6.31 -45.37 -23.10
N LEU A 11 -7.18 -46.09 -22.39
CA LEU A 11 -7.91 -45.55 -21.25
C LEU A 11 -6.98 -45.03 -20.15
N LEU A 12 -5.96 -45.82 -19.77
CA LEU A 12 -4.96 -45.41 -18.78
C LEU A 12 -4.18 -44.17 -19.22
N MET A 13 -3.78 -44.10 -20.50
CA MET A 13 -3.08 -42.95 -21.05
C MET A 13 -3.96 -41.69 -21.01
N VAL A 14 -5.24 -41.81 -21.37
CA VAL A 14 -6.19 -40.69 -21.33
C VAL A 14 -6.40 -40.21 -19.89
N VAL A 15 -6.60 -41.12 -18.93
CA VAL A 15 -6.76 -40.75 -17.51
C VAL A 15 -5.51 -40.07 -16.97
N PHE A 16 -4.31 -40.55 -17.34
CA PHE A 16 -3.06 -39.93 -16.94
C PHE A 16 -2.91 -38.51 -17.51
N ILE A 17 -3.22 -38.31 -18.79
CA ILE A 17 -3.19 -36.99 -19.42
C ILE A 17 -4.23 -36.05 -18.78
N VAL A 18 -5.44 -36.53 -18.53
CA VAL A 18 -6.49 -35.75 -17.85
C VAL A 18 -6.06 -35.38 -16.42
N ALA A 19 -5.41 -36.29 -15.70
CA ALA A 19 -4.88 -36.02 -14.37
C ALA A 19 -3.78 -34.94 -14.39
N LEU A 20 -2.86 -35.01 -15.35
CA LEU A 20 -1.81 -33.98 -15.52
C LEU A 20 -2.40 -32.62 -15.89
N LEU A 21 -3.36 -32.58 -16.81
CA LEU A 21 -4.05 -31.35 -17.19
C LEU A 21 -4.83 -30.75 -16.01
N SER A 22 -5.49 -31.61 -15.23
CA SER A 22 -6.21 -31.17 -14.03
C SER A 22 -5.26 -30.59 -12.99
N ALA A 23 -4.12 -31.24 -12.74
CA ALA A 23 -3.10 -30.72 -11.83
C ALA A 23 -2.52 -29.38 -12.30
N ALA A 24 -2.26 -29.22 -13.60
CA ALA A 24 -1.77 -27.97 -14.17
C ALA A 24 -2.79 -26.82 -14.02
N VAL A 25 -4.08 -27.08 -14.31
CA VAL A 25 -5.15 -26.09 -14.16
C VAL A 25 -5.34 -25.68 -12.70
N VAL A 26 -5.35 -26.64 -11.78
CA VAL A 26 -5.44 -26.35 -10.34
C VAL A 26 -4.24 -25.54 -9.87
N GLY A 27 -3.02 -25.88 -10.31
CA GLY A 27 -1.82 -25.13 -9.99
C GLY A 27 -1.88 -23.67 -10.45
N MET A 28 -2.33 -23.43 -11.69
CA MET A 28 -2.51 -22.06 -12.22
C MET A 28 -3.56 -21.26 -11.45
N LEU A 29 -4.69 -21.89 -11.07
CA LEU A 29 -5.74 -21.23 -10.31
C LEU A 29 -5.28 -20.84 -8.89
N GLN A 30 -4.48 -21.69 -8.24
CA GLN A 30 -3.93 -21.41 -6.92
C GLN A 30 -2.99 -20.19 -6.94
N ILE A 31 -2.03 -20.18 -7.87
CA ILE A 31 -1.08 -19.07 -8.02
C ILE A 31 -1.80 -17.75 -8.27
N ASN A 32 -2.75 -17.73 -9.22
CA ASN A 32 -3.50 -16.52 -9.54
C ASN A 32 -4.34 -16.01 -8.35
N THR A 33 -4.85 -16.91 -7.50
CA THR A 33 -5.68 -16.52 -6.36
C THR A 33 -4.87 -15.87 -5.24
N GLU A 34 -3.68 -16.41 -4.95
CA GLU A 34 -2.76 -15.84 -3.96
C GLU A 34 -2.25 -14.46 -4.39
N GLU A 35 -1.90 -14.31 -5.67
CA GLU A 35 -1.45 -13.03 -6.23
C GLU A 35 -2.53 -11.94 -6.17
N ILE A 36 -3.79 -12.28 -6.45
CA ILE A 36 -4.91 -11.32 -6.39
C ILE A 36 -5.12 -10.77 -4.98
N GLN A 37 -5.04 -11.63 -3.95
CA GLN A 37 -5.21 -11.19 -2.56
C GLN A 37 -4.07 -10.28 -2.12
N LEU A 38 -2.83 -10.61 -2.50
CA LEU A 38 -1.67 -9.77 -2.21
C LEU A 38 -1.78 -8.40 -2.91
N MET A 39 -2.22 -8.36 -4.18
CA MET A 39 -2.41 -7.10 -4.90
C MET A 39 -3.43 -6.18 -4.23
N GLN A 40 -4.55 -6.71 -3.73
CA GLN A 40 -5.55 -5.89 -3.06
C GLN A 40 -4.98 -5.24 -1.79
N ASN A 41 -4.20 -5.97 -1.00
CA ASN A 41 -3.55 -5.41 0.18
C ASN A 41 -2.54 -4.31 -0.21
N HIS A 42 -1.73 -4.55 -1.25
CA HIS A 42 -0.79 -3.54 -1.76
C HIS A 42 -1.49 -2.27 -2.23
N ILE A 43 -2.60 -2.38 -2.95
CA ILE A 43 -3.39 -1.23 -3.41
C ILE A 43 -3.93 -0.43 -2.22
N ASN A 44 -4.48 -1.11 -1.21
CA ASN A 44 -5.05 -0.44 -0.04
C ASN A 44 -3.98 0.27 0.81
N ILE A 45 -2.80 -0.35 0.98
CA ILE A 45 -1.67 0.27 1.67
C ILE A 45 -1.14 1.46 0.87
N ALA A 46 -1.03 1.34 -0.46
CA ALA A 46 -0.62 2.45 -1.32
C ALA A 46 -1.61 3.63 -1.22
N GLN A 47 -2.91 3.36 -1.20
CA GLN A 47 -3.93 4.39 -0.99
C GLN A 47 -3.79 5.05 0.39
N ALA A 48 -3.58 4.27 1.45
CA ALA A 48 -3.34 4.81 2.79
C ALA A 48 -2.08 5.70 2.81
N LEU A 49 -1.03 5.32 2.09
CA LEU A 49 0.20 6.10 1.96
C LEU A 49 -0.02 7.42 1.24
N THR A 50 -0.77 7.43 0.13
CA THR A 50 -1.14 8.67 -0.58
C THR A 50 -1.93 9.62 0.32
N ILE A 51 -2.81 9.09 1.17
CA ILE A 51 -3.56 9.89 2.14
C ILE A 51 -2.62 10.48 3.21
N ALA A 52 -1.64 9.71 3.69
CA ALA A 52 -0.62 10.19 4.62
C ALA A 52 0.27 11.28 3.99
N GLU A 53 0.66 11.09 2.72
CA GLU A 53 1.46 12.06 1.95
C GLU A 53 0.72 13.40 1.82
N ALA A 54 -0.58 13.37 1.53
CA ALA A 54 -1.40 14.59 1.51
C ALA A 54 -1.40 15.32 2.86
N GLY A 55 -1.36 14.58 3.98
CA GLY A 55 -1.24 15.17 5.32
C GLY A 55 0.12 15.83 5.55
N VAL A 56 1.21 15.21 5.10
CA VAL A 56 2.56 15.81 5.13
C VAL A 56 2.61 17.09 4.31
N GLU A 57 2.07 17.09 3.09
CA GLU A 57 2.06 18.26 2.20
C GLU A 57 1.27 19.44 2.80
N ASP A 58 0.11 19.16 3.41
CA ASP A 58 -0.65 20.20 4.11
C ASP A 58 0.10 20.73 5.34
N ALA A 59 0.81 19.87 6.07
CA ALA A 59 1.66 20.28 7.18
C ALA A 59 2.81 21.18 6.74
N ILE A 60 3.49 20.82 5.65
CA ILE A 60 4.55 21.62 5.04
C ILE A 60 4.00 22.98 4.61
N ARG A 61 2.81 23.04 4.00
CA ARG A 61 2.17 24.30 3.63
C ARG A 61 1.96 25.20 4.85
N CYS A 62 1.46 24.66 5.96
CA CYS A 62 1.31 25.41 7.20
C CYS A 62 2.67 25.90 7.74
N LEU A 63 3.70 25.07 7.71
CA LEU A 63 5.06 25.44 8.15
C LEU A 63 5.72 26.51 7.28
N ARG A 64 5.38 26.58 5.99
CA ARG A 64 5.83 27.67 5.10
C ARG A 64 5.22 29.01 5.48
N SER A 65 3.98 29.02 5.97
CA SER A 65 3.32 30.24 6.46
C SER A 65 3.73 30.62 7.88
N ASP A 66 3.93 29.62 8.75
CA ASP A 66 4.32 29.79 10.14
C ASP A 66 5.28 28.67 10.58
N LYS A 67 6.57 29.01 10.74
CA LYS A 67 7.62 28.07 11.15
C LYS A 67 7.37 27.42 12.52
N ASP A 68 6.61 28.09 13.38
CA ASP A 68 6.33 27.64 14.75
C ASP A 68 4.99 26.89 14.84
N TRP A 69 4.33 26.65 13.70
CA TRP A 69 3.09 25.88 13.65
C TRP A 69 3.30 24.44 14.13
N LYS A 70 2.58 24.06 15.19
CA LYS A 70 2.60 22.70 15.78
C LYS A 70 1.20 22.12 16.02
N ALA A 71 0.14 22.79 15.55
CA ALA A 71 -1.23 22.38 15.85
C ALA A 71 -1.58 20.99 15.27
N GLY A 72 -1.02 20.64 14.11
CA GLY A 72 -1.33 19.39 13.43
C GLY A 72 -2.75 19.35 12.87
N PHE A 73 -3.21 18.13 12.53
CA PHE A 73 -4.56 17.87 12.05
C PHE A 73 -5.10 16.61 12.71
N GLN A 74 -6.40 16.58 12.99
CA GLN A 74 -7.09 15.41 13.55
C GLN A 74 -8.17 14.96 12.57
N ASP A 75 -8.06 13.72 12.07
CA ASP A 75 -9.07 13.05 11.23
C ASP A 75 -9.58 13.90 10.05
N LYS A 76 -8.70 14.65 9.39
CA LYS A 76 -9.06 15.51 8.26
C LYS A 76 -9.32 14.67 7.01
N THR A 77 -10.48 14.87 6.39
CA THR A 77 -10.94 14.05 5.25
C THR A 77 -10.16 14.35 3.97
N PHE A 78 -9.76 13.28 3.26
CA PHE A 78 -9.10 13.38 1.96
C PHE A 78 -9.31 12.09 1.14
N ALA A 79 -9.66 12.23 -0.14
CA ALA A 79 -9.81 11.11 -1.10
C ALA A 79 -10.64 9.90 -0.59
N GLY A 80 -11.71 10.16 0.17
CA GLY A 80 -12.57 9.12 0.76
C GLY A 80 -12.02 8.44 2.01
N GLY A 81 -10.81 8.81 2.46
CA GLY A 81 -10.26 8.45 3.75
C GLY A 81 -10.03 9.69 4.62
N LYS A 82 -9.11 9.57 5.57
CA LYS A 82 -8.76 10.63 6.51
C LYS A 82 -7.29 10.55 6.90
N TYR A 83 -6.69 11.69 7.23
CA TYR A 83 -5.36 11.72 7.81
C TYR A 83 -5.34 12.49 9.13
N THR A 84 -4.41 12.11 9.98
CA THR A 84 -4.06 12.81 11.21
C THR A 84 -2.58 13.18 11.14
N VAL A 85 -2.25 14.42 11.48
CA VAL A 85 -0.87 14.93 11.46
C VAL A 85 -0.50 15.37 12.86
N GLN A 86 0.67 14.91 13.32
CA GLN A 86 1.29 15.33 14.55
C GLN A 86 2.68 15.89 14.25
N ILE A 87 3.06 16.98 14.90
CA ILE A 87 4.41 17.55 14.78
C ILE A 87 5.11 17.43 16.12
N LYS A 88 6.25 16.74 16.13
CA LYS A 88 7.14 16.65 17.29
C LYS A 88 8.51 17.18 16.90
N LYS A 89 8.93 18.29 17.51
CA LYS A 89 10.17 19.00 17.16
C LYS A 89 10.21 19.36 15.66
N ASN A 90 11.03 18.64 14.89
CA ASN A 90 11.27 18.79 13.47
C ASN A 90 10.74 17.58 12.66
N THR A 91 10.00 16.68 13.30
CA THR A 91 9.43 15.50 12.64
C THR A 91 7.93 15.71 12.48
N ILE A 92 7.45 15.58 11.25
CA ILE A 92 6.03 15.54 10.88
C ILE A 92 5.65 14.07 10.76
N THR A 93 4.73 13.60 11.60
CA THR A 93 4.16 12.26 11.49
C THR A 93 2.75 12.41 10.94
N SER A 94 2.49 11.85 9.76
CA SER A 94 1.15 11.75 9.18
C SER A 94 0.68 10.31 9.15
N THR A 95 -0.52 10.06 9.67
CA THR A 95 -1.18 8.76 9.60
C THR A 95 -2.35 8.88 8.65
N GLY A 96 -2.27 8.21 7.50
CA GLY A 96 -3.36 8.10 6.54
C GLY A 96 -4.19 6.86 6.80
N THR A 97 -5.51 6.99 6.78
CA THR A 97 -6.47 5.91 6.99
C THR A 97 -7.48 5.89 5.84
N THR A 98 -7.60 4.74 5.16
CA THR A 98 -8.61 4.54 4.11
C THR A 98 -10.00 4.27 4.71
N ALA A 99 -11.06 4.36 3.90
CA ALA A 99 -12.42 3.96 4.31
C ALA A 99 -12.50 2.50 4.79
N GLY A 100 -11.66 1.62 4.22
CA GLY A 100 -11.57 0.20 4.60
C GLY A 100 -10.77 -0.06 5.88
N GLY A 101 -10.28 0.99 6.56
CA GLY A 101 -9.53 0.86 7.81
C GLY A 101 -8.03 0.57 7.67
N TYR A 102 -7.51 0.49 6.44
CA TYR A 102 -6.07 0.35 6.19
C TYR A 102 -5.35 1.64 6.56
N GLN A 103 -4.21 1.50 7.23
CA GLN A 103 -3.41 2.61 7.72
C GLN A 103 -2.00 2.57 7.16
N ALA A 104 -1.45 3.75 6.89
CA ALA A 104 -0.04 3.95 6.62
C ALA A 104 0.45 5.16 7.41
N ILE A 105 1.68 5.07 7.90
CA ILE A 105 2.33 6.13 8.66
C ILE A 105 3.51 6.64 7.84
N MET A 106 3.56 7.94 7.64
CA MET A 106 4.68 8.63 7.01
C MET A 106 5.30 9.60 8.00
N GLU A 107 6.59 9.45 8.26
CA GLU A 107 7.37 10.37 9.07
C GLU A 107 8.36 11.13 8.20
N VAL A 108 8.36 12.45 8.34
CA VAL A 108 9.21 13.34 7.57
C VAL A 108 9.96 14.27 8.51
N ASP A 109 11.28 14.16 8.50
CA ASP A 109 12.15 15.11 9.21
C ASP A 109 12.35 16.34 8.33
N VAL A 110 12.06 17.52 8.87
CA VAL A 110 12.12 18.78 8.15
C VAL A 110 13.08 19.78 8.79
N ALA A 111 13.81 20.50 7.94
CA ALA A 111 14.62 21.65 8.32
C ALA A 111 13.97 22.92 7.75
N ILE A 112 13.66 23.87 8.63
CA ILE A 112 13.00 25.13 8.26
C ILE A 112 14.04 26.25 8.26
N THR A 113 14.15 26.99 7.16
CA THR A 113 15.08 28.12 7.01
C THR A 113 14.37 29.37 6.51
N GLY A 114 14.95 30.53 6.79
CA GLY A 114 14.41 31.84 6.41
C GLY A 114 14.11 32.74 7.62
N SER A 115 14.25 34.05 7.43
CA SER A 115 13.96 35.07 8.46
C SER A 115 12.53 35.61 8.39
N GLN A 116 11.86 35.47 7.24
CA GLN A 116 10.49 35.95 7.00
C GLN A 116 9.73 34.94 6.12
N ALA A 117 8.40 34.91 6.25
CA ALA A 117 7.55 34.04 5.44
C ALA A 117 7.56 34.46 3.95
N PRO A 118 7.43 33.51 3.00
CA PRO A 118 7.31 32.08 3.21
C PRO A 118 8.64 31.42 3.61
N TYR A 119 8.61 30.60 4.65
CA TYR A 119 9.78 29.83 5.08
C TYR A 119 10.09 28.70 4.10
N THR A 120 11.37 28.39 3.93
CA THR A 120 11.81 27.24 3.14
C THR A 120 11.81 26.01 4.03
N VAL A 121 11.03 24.99 3.64
CA VAL A 121 10.96 23.70 4.35
C VAL A 121 11.67 22.66 3.51
N ASN A 122 12.82 22.18 3.98
CA ASN A 122 13.61 21.13 3.35
C ASN A 122 13.34 19.79 4.03
N ILE A 123 13.10 18.76 3.24
CA ILE A 123 12.94 17.39 3.74
C ILE A 123 14.33 16.77 3.91
N SER A 124 14.66 16.34 5.12
CA SER A 124 15.95 15.72 5.46
C SER A 124 15.89 14.20 5.47
N ALA A 125 14.75 13.62 5.86
CA ALA A 125 14.52 12.18 5.83
C ALA A 125 13.04 11.88 5.68
N VAL A 126 12.74 10.73 5.08
CA VAL A 126 11.40 10.17 4.94
C VAL A 126 11.42 8.73 5.41
N ARG A 127 10.48 8.36 6.27
CA ARG A 127 10.25 6.98 6.72
C ARG A 127 8.79 6.60 6.49
N VAL A 128 8.56 5.38 6.02
CA VAL A 128 7.23 4.84 5.76
C VAL A 128 7.05 3.60 6.60
N ASN A 129 5.96 3.56 7.37
CA ASN A 129 5.65 2.54 8.37
C ASN A 129 6.86 2.21 9.27
N PRO A 130 7.43 3.22 9.98
CA PRO A 130 8.50 3.02 10.94
C PRO A 130 8.06 2.23 12.18
#